data_AF-A0A5K1FPT3-F1
#
_entry.id   AF-A0A5K1FPT3-F1
#
_cell.length_a   1.000
_cell.length_b   1.000
_cell.length_c   1.000
_cell.angle_alpha   90.00
_cell.angle_beta   90.00
_cell.angle_gamma   90.00
#
_symmetry.space_group_name_H-M   'P 1'
#
loop_
_entity.id
_entity.type
_entity.pdbx_description
1 polymer ?
#
loop_
_entity_poly.entity_id
_entity_poly.type
_entity_poly.pdbx_seq_one_letter_code
_entity_poly.pdbx_strand_id
1 'polypeptide(L)' 'GRGKTVILGVEMNGAPFCIGSGELLQGRTVVGSLFGGVKPKTDIPNFARLYKRK' A
#
# COMPACT_ATOMS: atom_id res chain seq x y z
N GLY A 1 -4.93 14.44 13.55
CA GLY A 1 -4.95 13.72 12.26
C GLY A 1 -5.43 12.31 12.48
N ARG A 2 -6.21 11.74 11.57
CA ARG A 2 -6.64 10.34 11.63
C ARG A 2 -5.67 9.47 10.83
N GLY A 3 -5.27 8.31 11.38
CA GLY A 3 -4.26 7.42 10.79
C GLY A 3 -4.74 6.74 9.51
N LYS A 4 -3.81 6.41 8.61
CA LYS A 4 -4.07 5.64 7.40
C LYS A 4 -3.25 4.34 7.45
N THR A 5 -3.92 3.23 7.18
CA THR A 5 -3.28 1.91 7.12
C THR A 5 -3.19 1.50 5.65
N VAL A 6 -1.97 1.24 5.16
CA VAL A 6 -1.73 0.78 3.79
C VAL A 6 -1.35 -0.69 3.81
N ILE A 7 -2.14 -1.53 3.16
CA ILE A 7 -1.85 -2.96 3.02
C ILE A 7 -0.96 -3.15 1.79
N LEU A 8 0.26 -3.63 2.02
CA LEU A 8 1.26 -3.91 0.97
C LEU A 8 1.39 -5.42 0.67
N GLY A 9 1.10 -6.26 1.65
CA GLY A 9 1.16 -7.72 1.51
C GLY A 9 -0.09 -8.28 0.83
N VAL A 10 0.09 -9.39 0.13
CA VAL A 10 -1.02 -10.20 -0.40
C VAL A 10 -1.12 -11.45 0.47
N GLU A 11 -2.31 -11.68 1.00
CA GLU A 11 -2.62 -12.92 1.71
C GLU A 11 -2.84 -14.04 0.68
N MET A 12 -2.32 -15.24 0.97
CA MET A 12 -2.17 -16.32 -0.01
C MET A 12 -3.21 -17.44 0.13
N ASN A 13 -3.88 -17.52 1.28
CA ASN A 13 -4.84 -18.58 1.62
C ASN A 13 -6.31 -18.12 1.56
N GLY A 14 -6.58 -16.93 1.03
CA GLY A 14 -7.91 -16.32 0.97
C GLY A 14 -8.48 -15.90 2.33
N ALA A 15 -7.64 -15.78 3.36
CA ALA A 15 -8.10 -15.41 4.69
C ALA A 15 -8.63 -13.96 4.73
N PRO A 16 -9.83 -13.73 5.29
CA PRO A 16 -10.40 -12.40 5.36
C PRO A 16 -9.59 -11.49 6.30
N PHE A 17 -9.39 -10.25 5.88
CA PHE A 17 -8.79 -9.22 6.73
C PHE A 17 -9.84 -8.70 7.72
N CYS A 18 -9.64 -8.97 9.01
CA CYS A 18 -10.52 -8.49 10.08
C CYS A 18 -10.04 -7.14 10.63
N ILE A 19 -10.93 -6.13 10.65
CA ILE A 19 -10.69 -4.85 11.31
C ILE A 19 -11.86 -4.48 12.21
N GLY A 20 -11.57 -3.86 13.35
CA GLY A 20 -12.60 -3.35 14.26
C GLY A 20 -13.36 -2.20 13.63
N SER A 21 -14.70 -2.31 13.57
CA SER A 21 -15.59 -1.25 13.04
C SER A 21 -15.41 0.09 13.77
N GLY A 22 -15.09 0.05 15.07
CA GLY A 22 -14.78 1.25 15.86
C GLY A 22 -13.58 2.04 15.32
N GLU A 23 -12.58 1.39 14.75
CA GLU A 23 -11.40 2.06 14.19
C GLU A 23 -11.74 2.81 12.88
N LEU A 24 -12.62 2.21 12.05
CA LEU A 24 -13.15 2.85 10.85
C LEU A 24 -14.04 4.04 11.19
N LEU A 25 -14.92 3.90 12.19
CA LEU A 25 -15.80 4.99 12.68
C LEU A 25 -15.01 6.13 13.35
N GLN A 26 -13.89 5.81 14.00
CA GLN A 26 -12.93 6.79 14.52
C GLN A 26 -12.19 7.52 13.39
N GLY A 27 -12.46 7.15 12.13
CA GLY A 27 -12.03 7.78 10.89
C GLY A 27 -10.66 7.35 10.41
N ARG A 28 -10.17 6.18 10.84
CA ARG A 28 -9.04 5.55 10.19
C ARG A 28 -9.45 5.07 8.80
N THR A 29 -8.53 5.17 7.85
CA THR A 29 -8.76 4.69 6.47
C THR A 29 -7.82 3.53 6.19
N VAL A 30 -8.36 2.46 5.61
CA VAL A 30 -7.56 1.32 5.14
C VAL A 30 -7.58 1.32 3.63
N VAL A 31 -6.40 1.27 3.01
CA VAL A 31 -6.23 1.19 1.55
C VAL A 31 -5.27 0.07 1.20
N GLY A 32 -5.58 -0.67 0.15
CA GLY A 32 -4.64 -1.63 -0.45
C GLY A 32 -3.77 -0.93 -1.49
N SER A 33 -2.53 -1.38 -1.65
CA SER A 33 -1.64 -0.87 -2.69
C SER A 33 -0.84 -2.00 -3.32
N LEU A 34 -1.11 -2.28 -4.60
CA LEU A 34 -0.31 -3.22 -5.38
C LEU A 34 0.99 -2.53 -5.82
N PHE A 35 2.13 -3.10 -5.45
CA PHE A 35 3.47 -2.59 -5.81
C PHE A 35 3.71 -1.13 -5.39
N GLY A 36 3.12 -0.69 -4.26
CA GLY A 36 3.27 0.68 -3.76
C GLY A 36 2.61 1.76 -4.64
N GLY A 37 1.72 1.39 -5.57
CA GLY A 37 1.11 2.32 -6.52
C GLY A 37 2.05 2.71 -7.66
N VAL A 38 3.17 2.01 -7.80
CA VAL A 38 4.19 2.26 -8.81
C VAL A 38 3.72 1.77 -10.17
N LYS A 39 3.80 2.64 -11.17
CA LYS A 39 3.52 2.30 -12.57
C LYS A 39 4.78 1.67 -13.19
N PRO A 40 4.77 0.36 -13.49
CA PRO A 40 6.00 -0.35 -13.84
C PRO A 40 6.68 0.20 -15.12
N LYS A 41 5.90 0.62 -16.11
CA LYS A 41 6.45 1.12 -17.39
C LYS A 41 7.16 2.47 -17.28
N THR A 42 6.70 3.34 -16.39
CA THR A 42 7.20 4.73 -16.29
C THR A 42 8.15 4.91 -15.11
N ASP A 43 7.84 4.27 -13.99
CA ASP A 43 8.48 4.57 -12.72
C ASP A 43 9.71 3.69 -12.50
N ILE A 44 9.71 2.43 -13.00
CA ILE A 44 10.88 1.54 -12.92
C ILE A 44 12.08 2.14 -13.66
N PRO A 45 11.97 2.64 -14.91
CA PRO A 45 13.09 3.32 -15.57
C PRO A 45 13.56 4.56 -14.82
N ASN A 46 12.66 5.31 -14.19
CA ASN A 46 13.02 6.49 -13.41
C ASN A 46 13.77 6.12 -12.12
N PHE A 47 13.32 5.08 -11.41
CA PHE A 47 14.03 4.53 -10.26
C PHE A 47 15.40 3.99 -10.66
N ALA A 48 15.51 3.20 -11.72
CA ALA A 48 16.79 2.70 -12.22
C ALA A 48 17.78 3.86 -12.51
N ARG A 49 17.31 4.97 -13.09
CA ARG A 49 18.13 6.17 -13.33
C ARG A 49 18.51 6.93 -12.05
N LEU A 50 17.65 6.90 -11.02
CA LEU A 50 17.93 7.51 -9.72
C LEU A 50 19.00 6.73 -8.96
N TYR A 51 18.92 5.40 -8.98
CA TYR A 51 19.85 4.51 -8.29
C TYR A 51 21.16 4.28 -9.05
N LYS A 52 21.19 4.43 -10.38
CA LYS A 52 22.45 4.44 -11.17
C LYS A 52 23.28 5.72 -11.02
N ARG A 53 22.70 6.80 -10.48
CA ARG A 53 23.38 8.09 -10.26
C ARG A 53 23.97 8.23 -8.85
N LYS A 54 23.92 7.17 -8.06
CA LYS A 54 24.66 6.99 -6.80
C LYS A 54 25.85 6.10 -7.05
#